data_AF-B6QN05-F1
#
_entry.id   AF-B6QN05-F1
#
_cell.length_a   1.000
_cell.length_b   1.000
_cell.length_c   1.000
_cell.angle_alpha   90.00
_cell.angle_beta   90.00
_cell.angle_gamma   90.00
#
_symmetry.space_group_name_H-M   'P 1'
#
loop_
_entity.id
_entity.type
_entity.pdbx_description
1 polymer ?
#
loop_
_entity_poly.entity_id
_entity_poly.type
_entity_poly.pdbx_seq_one_letter_code
_entity_poly.pdbx_strand_id
1 'polypeptide(L)'
;MDVTKRDSFERQASADTKAGSSPTTSSTEPDLSETFEDEVSRYVPDTELEKRLVWKLDLVLLPALWLMCVFAYLDRNNIGNAKPAGMQDALDLTNSRYAMLITIFFIAYVIVEVPSNLILMRVRPSWYLPGLMIAWGIVVAGMSQVKTYEGILVIRFFLGFIEAGFMPGVAFLMSCWYKKHEIGKRFSIFFTALCAAGAISGLLSGAIIAGLDGAHGMAGWRWLFLLEGILTIGVAIVCIFILPNYPSTSRHFTPEERHLAAIRILHDRKVHESQQTLKMNPLQALVAASIDPKTYFFIMLYLLDNGVATISYFIPTVLSSMGYTGILAQWMTVPIWVVATLFLVGVSLSSDRTQDRAWHITFGMAVAAVSGIIIVTVKHAATRYAFICFYMAGVYCAFPLIMIWTSEAIAFPDEKRAVAIALVNGIGDLAVLYGSRMWPSTDAPDYKPGFTAMIAMCGACAVISAVMPVIFRYLPKATTKAERATEVIQGREV
;
A
#
# COMPACT_ATOMS: atom_id res chain seq x y z
N MET A 1 -26.51 -28.83 61.26
CA MET A 1 -26.53 -27.36 61.25
C MET A 1 -25.94 -26.89 59.93
N ASP A 2 -26.68 -26.42 58.93
CA ASP A 2 -28.10 -26.52 58.61
C ASP A 2 -28.18 -26.20 57.11
N VAL A 3 -28.70 -27.15 56.34
CA VAL A 3 -29.13 -26.97 54.96
C VAL A 3 -30.59 -26.59 55.03
N THR A 4 -30.90 -25.30 54.94
CA THR A 4 -32.22 -24.71 54.55
C THR A 4 -32.23 -23.24 55.01
N LYS A 5 -32.09 -22.27 54.09
CA LYS A 5 -32.59 -20.87 54.19
C LYS A 5 -32.06 -19.98 53.06
N ARG A 6 -32.38 -20.29 51.81
CA ARG A 6 -32.26 -19.28 50.72
C ARG A 6 -33.28 -19.36 49.58
N ASP A 7 -34.24 -20.28 49.65
CA ASP A 7 -35.26 -20.49 48.59
C ASP A 7 -36.70 -20.05 48.96
N SER A 8 -36.88 -19.14 49.91
CA SER A 8 -38.21 -18.79 50.42
C SER A 8 -38.59 -17.31 50.37
N PHE A 9 -38.14 -16.55 49.36
CA PHE A 9 -38.52 -15.13 49.26
C PHE A 9 -39.07 -14.61 47.93
N GLU A 10 -39.15 -15.40 46.85
CA GLU A 10 -39.62 -14.85 45.55
C GLU A 10 -40.65 -15.72 44.81
N ARG A 11 -41.34 -16.63 45.52
CA ARG A 11 -42.56 -17.30 45.03
C ARG A 11 -43.79 -16.92 45.86
N GLN A 12 -44.23 -15.67 45.78
CA GLN A 12 -45.60 -15.27 46.12
C GLN A 12 -45.86 -13.80 45.77
N ALA A 13 -46.27 -13.54 44.51
CA ALA A 13 -47.22 -12.49 44.14
C ALA A 13 -47.47 -12.54 42.62
N SER A 14 -48.01 -13.68 42.17
CA SER A 14 -48.83 -13.75 40.96
C SER A 14 -50.29 -13.77 41.42
N ALA A 15 -51.16 -13.11 40.64
CA ALA A 15 -52.62 -13.06 40.73
C ALA A 15 -53.24 -11.99 41.66
N ASP A 16 -53.57 -10.85 41.06
CA ASP A 16 -54.86 -10.12 41.12
C ASP A 16 -54.57 -8.67 40.65
N THR A 17 -55.00 -8.23 39.47
CA THR A 17 -56.31 -7.57 39.32
C THR A 17 -56.59 -7.38 37.82
N LYS A 18 -57.73 -7.88 37.34
CA LYS A 18 -58.33 -7.50 36.05
C LYS A 18 -59.24 -6.28 36.24
N ALA A 19 -59.36 -5.51 35.15
CA ALA A 19 -60.39 -4.52 34.80
C ALA A 19 -60.10 -3.04 35.14
N GLY A 20 -59.90 -2.25 34.09
CA GLY A 20 -59.79 -0.79 34.11
C GLY A 20 -59.40 -0.24 32.73
N SER A 21 -60.37 -0.14 31.83
CA SER A 21 -60.26 0.37 30.47
C SER A 21 -59.90 1.86 30.41
N SER A 22 -58.86 2.23 29.67
CA SER A 22 -58.75 3.51 28.95
C SER A 22 -57.69 3.41 27.83
N PRO A 23 -57.93 3.98 26.64
CA PRO A 23 -57.10 3.75 25.47
C PRO A 23 -55.86 4.64 25.53
N THR A 24 -54.71 4.06 25.86
CA THR A 24 -53.43 4.75 25.68
C THR A 24 -53.05 4.59 24.22
N THR A 25 -53.09 5.71 23.50
CA THR A 25 -52.60 5.89 22.14
C THR A 25 -51.23 5.24 21.96
N SER A 26 -51.20 4.16 21.17
CA SER A 26 -50.00 3.59 20.57
C SER A 26 -49.40 4.61 19.60
N SER A 27 -48.59 5.54 20.11
CA SER A 27 -47.58 6.19 19.28
C SER A 27 -46.47 5.16 19.08
N THR A 28 -46.61 4.35 18.03
CA THR A 28 -45.53 3.53 17.50
C THR A 28 -44.45 4.50 17.04
N GLU A 29 -43.44 4.76 17.87
CA GLU A 29 -42.18 5.25 17.34
C GLU A 29 -41.72 4.19 16.34
N PRO A 30 -41.55 4.53 15.05
CA PRO A 30 -40.98 3.57 14.11
C PRO A 30 -39.63 3.14 14.67
N ASP A 31 -39.40 1.83 14.72
CA ASP A 31 -38.13 1.27 15.14
C ASP A 31 -37.04 1.97 14.31
N LEU A 32 -36.13 2.69 14.97
CA LEU A 32 -35.09 3.50 14.31
C LEU A 32 -34.28 2.68 13.28
N SER A 33 -34.25 1.36 13.45
CA SER A 33 -33.68 0.43 12.50
C SER A 33 -34.50 0.31 11.20
N GLU A 34 -35.83 0.16 11.28
CA GLU A 34 -36.72 0.10 10.11
C GLU A 34 -36.69 1.41 9.30
N THR A 35 -36.69 2.56 9.97
CA THR A 35 -36.64 3.88 9.30
C THR A 35 -35.33 4.07 8.52
N PHE A 36 -34.22 3.59 9.07
CA PHE A 36 -32.91 3.71 8.44
C PHE A 36 -32.72 2.71 7.29
N GLU A 37 -33.29 1.50 7.38
CA GLU A 37 -33.33 0.58 6.24
C GLU A 37 -34.16 1.11 5.09
N ASP A 38 -35.29 1.77 5.39
CA ASP A 38 -36.12 2.46 4.41
C ASP A 38 -35.35 3.59 3.71
N GLU A 39 -34.58 4.39 4.45
CA GLU A 39 -33.74 5.44 3.88
C GLU A 39 -32.63 4.90 2.97
N VAL A 40 -32.00 3.78 3.35
CA VAL A 40 -31.01 3.11 2.51
C VAL A 40 -31.67 2.60 1.22
N SER A 41 -32.90 2.09 1.27
CA SER A 41 -33.62 1.62 0.08
C SER A 41 -34.04 2.75 -0.87
N ARG A 42 -34.27 3.96 -0.32
CA ARG A 42 -34.67 5.17 -1.08
C ARG A 42 -33.48 6.02 -1.54
N TYR A 43 -32.26 5.60 -1.25
CA TYR A 43 -31.05 6.30 -1.67
C TYR A 43 -30.98 6.42 -3.20
N VAL A 44 -30.77 7.64 -3.68
CA VAL A 44 -30.57 7.93 -5.11
C VAL A 44 -29.08 8.19 -5.35
N PRO A 45 -28.40 7.37 -6.16
CA PRO A 45 -27.00 7.60 -6.53
C PRO A 45 -26.80 8.91 -7.31
N ASP A 46 -25.59 9.47 -7.23
CA ASP A 46 -25.09 10.55 -8.11
C ASP A 46 -25.82 11.90 -7.98
N THR A 47 -26.43 12.15 -6.82
CA THR A 47 -26.97 13.48 -6.49
C THR A 47 -25.87 14.54 -6.40
N GLU A 48 -26.22 15.81 -6.64
CA GLU A 48 -25.28 16.93 -6.50
C GLU A 48 -24.70 17.05 -5.08
N LEU A 49 -25.47 16.66 -4.06
CA LEU A 49 -25.00 16.60 -2.67
C LEU A 49 -23.94 15.51 -2.49
N GLU A 50 -24.13 14.34 -3.08
CA GLU A 50 -23.13 13.26 -3.03
C GLU A 50 -21.84 13.67 -3.75
N LYS A 51 -21.93 14.27 -4.94
CA LYS A 51 -20.73 14.73 -5.66
C LYS A 51 -19.93 15.76 -4.85
N ARG A 52 -20.62 16.69 -4.17
CA ARG A 52 -19.99 17.66 -3.27
C ARG A 52 -19.33 16.99 -2.07
N LEU A 53 -20.01 16.02 -1.46
CA LEU A 53 -19.46 15.22 -0.35
C LEU A 53 -18.19 14.48 -0.79
N VAL A 54 -18.24 13.79 -1.92
CA VAL A 54 -17.10 13.04 -2.48
C VAL A 54 -15.94 13.97 -2.81
N TRP A 55 -16.21 15.13 -3.41
CA TRP A 55 -15.16 16.12 -3.71
C TRP A 55 -14.51 16.67 -2.43
N LYS A 56 -15.30 16.93 -1.39
CA LYS A 56 -14.78 17.35 -0.08
C LYS A 56 -13.95 16.24 0.59
N LEU A 57 -14.36 14.97 0.44
CA LEU A 57 -13.56 13.83 0.88
C LEU A 57 -12.24 13.74 0.11
N ASP A 58 -12.29 13.92 -1.21
CA ASP A 58 -11.11 13.89 -2.08
C ASP A 58 -10.12 15.01 -1.73
N LEU A 59 -10.58 16.15 -1.22
CA LEU A 59 -9.72 17.27 -0.81
C LEU A 59 -9.12 17.13 0.59
N VAL A 60 -9.79 16.42 1.50
CA VAL A 60 -9.33 16.29 2.90
C VAL A 60 -8.59 14.97 3.11
N LEU A 61 -9.16 13.87 2.66
CA LEU A 61 -8.67 12.52 2.95
C LEU A 61 -7.51 12.14 2.03
N LEU A 62 -7.62 12.35 0.71
CA LEU A 62 -6.58 11.90 -0.23
C LEU A 62 -5.25 12.64 -0.06
N PRO A 63 -5.19 13.98 0.06
CA PRO A 63 -3.92 14.67 0.22
C PRO A 63 -3.22 14.32 1.53
N ALA A 64 -3.99 14.12 2.61
CA ALA A 64 -3.44 13.68 3.89
C ALA A 64 -2.82 12.28 3.76
N LEU A 65 -3.55 11.30 3.22
CA LEU A 65 -3.03 9.95 3.03
C LEU A 65 -1.84 9.91 2.05
N TRP A 66 -1.94 10.68 0.96
CA TRP A 66 -0.88 10.82 -0.03
C TRP A 66 0.40 11.38 0.60
N LEU A 67 0.29 12.43 1.41
CA LEU A 67 1.43 13.02 2.10
C LEU A 67 2.06 12.05 3.11
N MET A 68 1.24 11.34 3.89
CA MET A 68 1.74 10.30 4.80
C MET A 68 2.47 9.19 4.05
N CYS A 69 1.96 8.79 2.88
CA CYS A 69 2.60 7.80 2.01
C CYS A 69 3.93 8.31 1.45
N VAL A 70 4.00 9.59 1.07
CA VAL A 70 5.25 10.23 0.65
C VAL A 70 6.30 10.06 1.74
N PHE A 71 5.99 10.38 2.99
CA PHE A 71 6.95 10.26 4.09
C PHE A 71 7.35 8.82 4.40
N ALA A 72 6.40 7.88 4.38
CA ALA A 72 6.71 6.47 4.58
C ALA A 72 7.72 5.95 3.52
N TYR A 73 7.52 6.30 2.24
CA TYR A 73 8.46 5.90 1.19
C TYR A 73 9.75 6.73 1.17
N LEU A 74 9.70 7.97 1.65
CA LEU A 74 10.87 8.83 1.81
C LEU A 74 11.83 8.17 2.82
N ASP A 75 11.34 7.80 4.01
CA ASP A 75 12.10 7.15 5.07
C ASP A 75 12.71 5.79 4.62
N ARG A 76 11.94 5.04 3.81
CA ARG A 76 12.37 3.76 3.22
C ARG A 76 13.48 3.94 2.19
N ASN A 77 13.33 4.89 1.27
CA ASN A 77 14.31 5.13 0.19
C ASN A 77 15.57 5.81 0.70
N ASN A 78 15.50 6.45 1.87
CA ASN A 78 16.57 7.27 2.39
C ASN A 78 17.88 6.51 2.67
N ILE A 79 17.80 5.20 2.95
CA ILE A 79 19.00 4.33 3.08
C ILE A 79 19.88 4.35 1.81
N GLY A 80 19.28 4.55 0.63
CA GLY A 80 19.98 4.68 -0.65
C GLY A 80 20.79 5.97 -0.75
N ASN A 81 20.23 7.06 -0.23
CA ASN A 81 20.86 8.39 -0.24
C ASN A 81 21.88 8.55 0.89
N ALA A 82 21.62 7.94 2.05
CA ALA A 82 22.50 7.94 3.21
C ALA A 82 23.85 7.25 2.92
N LYS A 83 23.85 6.19 2.12
CA LYS A 83 25.04 5.41 1.77
C LYS A 83 26.18 6.28 1.21
N PRO A 84 25.99 7.03 0.09
CA PRO A 84 27.02 7.93 -0.44
C PRO A 84 27.22 9.20 0.42
N ALA A 85 26.31 9.52 1.35
CA ALA A 85 26.44 10.65 2.29
C ALA A 85 27.29 10.31 3.53
N GLY A 86 28.19 9.31 3.43
CA GLY A 86 29.13 8.92 4.49
C GLY A 86 28.63 7.83 5.45
N MET A 87 27.44 7.26 5.26
CA MET A 87 26.94 6.17 6.11
C MET A 87 27.76 4.88 5.94
N GLN A 88 28.23 4.62 4.71
CA GLN A 88 29.04 3.44 4.41
C GLN A 88 30.31 3.40 5.25
N ASP A 89 31.04 4.52 5.29
CA ASP A 89 32.31 4.63 6.01
C ASP A 89 32.08 4.70 7.53
N ALA A 90 31.03 5.40 7.97
CA ALA A 90 30.73 5.57 9.39
C ALA A 90 30.31 4.26 10.10
N LEU A 91 29.77 3.29 9.36
CA LEU A 91 29.24 2.03 9.92
C LEU A 91 29.93 0.79 9.35
N ASP A 92 31.03 0.94 8.61
CA ASP A 92 31.78 -0.15 7.96
C ASP A 92 30.83 -1.09 7.18
N LEU A 93 30.03 -0.49 6.29
CA LEU A 93 29.02 -1.21 5.53
C LEU A 93 29.64 -1.92 4.33
N THR A 94 29.88 -3.22 4.48
CA THR A 94 30.11 -4.11 3.34
C THR A 94 28.83 -4.26 2.50
N ASN A 95 28.94 -4.74 1.26
CA ASN A 95 27.76 -4.98 0.40
C ASN A 95 26.73 -5.90 1.07
N SER A 96 27.20 -6.95 1.76
CA SER A 96 26.34 -7.88 2.48
C SER A 96 25.65 -7.21 3.67
N ARG A 97 26.38 -6.38 4.43
CA ARG A 97 25.83 -5.62 5.56
C ARG A 97 24.76 -4.63 5.09
N TYR A 98 25.01 -3.91 4.00
CA TYR A 98 24.04 -2.99 3.40
C TYR A 98 22.78 -3.70 2.90
N ALA A 99 22.94 -4.82 2.19
CA ALA A 99 21.81 -5.64 1.75
C ALA A 99 20.96 -6.15 2.93
N MET A 100 21.61 -6.50 4.05
CA MET A 100 20.93 -6.92 5.27
C MET A 100 20.13 -5.78 5.92
N LEU A 101 20.61 -4.52 5.87
CA LEU A 101 19.85 -3.35 6.37
C LEU A 101 18.54 -3.14 5.61
N ILE A 102 18.56 -3.34 4.29
CA ILE A 102 17.36 -3.27 3.46
C ILE A 102 16.44 -4.45 3.80
N THR A 103 17.01 -5.66 3.80
CA THR A 103 16.26 -6.90 4.00
C THR A 103 15.56 -6.99 5.36
N ILE A 104 16.24 -6.61 6.46
CA ILE A 104 15.69 -6.80 7.81
C ILE A 104 14.42 -5.99 8.05
N PHE A 105 14.32 -4.81 7.43
CA PHE A 105 13.13 -3.97 7.46
C PHE A 105 11.93 -4.69 6.84
N PHE A 106 12.10 -5.29 5.66
CA PHE A 106 11.03 -6.01 4.97
C PHE A 106 10.65 -7.31 5.67
N ILE A 107 11.60 -8.02 6.28
CA ILE A 107 11.30 -9.19 7.11
C ILE A 107 10.37 -8.80 8.27
N ALA A 108 10.70 -7.72 8.99
CA ALA A 108 9.86 -7.22 10.08
C ALA A 108 8.48 -6.77 9.57
N TYR A 109 8.46 -6.07 8.43
CA TYR A 109 7.24 -5.59 7.79
C TYR A 109 6.27 -6.73 7.47
N VAL A 110 6.73 -7.76 6.76
CA VAL A 110 5.91 -8.92 6.33
C VAL A 110 5.37 -9.71 7.53
N ILE A 111 6.16 -9.90 8.59
CA ILE A 111 5.73 -10.61 9.80
C ILE A 111 4.56 -9.88 10.49
N VAL A 112 4.57 -8.55 10.47
CA VAL A 112 3.65 -7.71 11.26
C VAL A 112 2.47 -7.22 10.44
N GLU A 113 2.56 -7.23 9.11
CA GLU A 113 1.49 -6.82 8.18
C GLU A 113 0.17 -7.54 8.51
N VAL A 114 0.21 -8.87 8.64
CA VAL A 114 -0.99 -9.68 8.97
C VAL A 114 -1.56 -9.36 10.36
N PRO A 115 -0.78 -9.39 11.47
CA PRO A 115 -1.26 -8.98 12.79
C PRO A 115 -1.77 -7.54 12.87
N SER A 116 -1.11 -6.59 12.21
CA SER A 116 -1.48 -5.17 12.25
C SER A 116 -2.88 -4.93 11.70
N ASN A 117 -3.28 -5.69 10.67
CA ASN A 117 -4.60 -5.58 10.06
C ASN A 117 -5.73 -6.02 11.02
N LEU A 118 -5.45 -6.93 11.95
CA LEU A 118 -6.40 -7.35 12.98
C LEU A 118 -6.60 -6.27 14.06
N ILE A 119 -5.54 -5.53 14.40
CA ILE A 119 -5.59 -4.45 15.39
C ILE A 119 -6.43 -3.28 14.87
N LEU A 120 -6.34 -3.01 13.57
CA LEU A 120 -7.03 -1.91 12.90
C LEU A 120 -8.56 -1.96 13.07
N MET A 121 -9.14 -3.15 13.22
CA MET A 121 -10.59 -3.32 13.47
C MET A 121 -11.03 -2.83 14.86
N ARG A 122 -10.09 -2.59 15.79
CA ARG A 122 -10.37 -2.23 17.19
C ARG A 122 -9.92 -0.83 17.57
N VAL A 123 -9.23 -0.11 16.67
CA VAL A 123 -8.65 1.22 16.95
C VAL A 123 -9.24 2.27 16.00
N ARG A 124 -9.37 3.51 16.48
CA ARG A 124 -9.84 4.63 15.65
C ARG A 124 -8.75 5.02 14.63
N PRO A 125 -9.01 4.99 13.30
CA PRO A 125 -8.01 5.21 12.26
C PRO A 125 -7.30 6.57 12.34
N SER A 126 -8.02 7.60 12.81
CA SER A 126 -7.52 8.97 12.95
C SER A 126 -6.43 9.17 13.99
N TRP A 127 -6.37 8.28 14.98
CA TRP A 127 -5.28 8.25 15.96
C TRP A 127 -4.25 7.19 15.59
N TYR A 128 -4.71 6.11 14.95
CA TYR A 128 -3.86 5.01 14.55
C TYR A 128 -2.85 5.42 13.47
N LEU A 129 -3.32 5.95 12.33
CA LEU A 129 -2.44 6.29 11.21
C LEU A 129 -1.42 7.39 11.58
N PRO A 130 -1.82 8.55 12.14
CA PRO A 130 -0.85 9.55 12.56
C PRO A 130 -0.02 9.13 13.77
N GLY A 131 -0.57 8.31 14.67
CA GLY A 131 0.17 7.76 15.81
C GLY A 131 1.29 6.81 15.39
N LEU A 132 1.03 5.95 14.40
CA LEU A 132 2.09 5.18 13.73
C LEU A 132 3.11 6.13 13.11
N MET A 133 2.66 7.20 12.43
CA MET A 133 3.55 8.17 11.78
C MET A 133 4.50 8.87 12.73
N ILE A 134 4.00 9.26 13.89
CA ILE A 134 4.82 9.80 14.97
C ILE A 134 5.81 8.75 15.46
N ALA A 135 5.34 7.52 15.70
CA ALA A 135 6.19 6.44 16.22
C ALA A 135 7.33 6.10 15.25
N TRP A 136 7.06 5.93 13.96
CA TRP A 136 8.13 5.64 12.99
C TRP A 136 9.02 6.86 12.77
N GLY A 137 8.48 8.08 12.75
CA GLY A 137 9.28 9.31 12.66
C GLY A 137 10.26 9.47 13.82
N ILE A 138 9.87 9.09 15.05
CA ILE A 138 10.78 9.05 16.21
C ILE A 138 11.90 8.03 16.00
N VAL A 139 11.57 6.85 15.47
CA VAL A 139 12.54 5.79 15.18
C VAL A 139 13.53 6.23 14.08
N VAL A 140 13.04 6.90 13.03
CA VAL A 140 13.87 7.49 11.97
C VAL A 140 14.79 8.57 12.52
N ALA A 141 14.29 9.52 13.31
CA ALA A 141 15.12 10.52 13.97
C ALA A 141 16.18 9.87 14.89
N GLY A 142 15.82 8.78 15.57
CA GLY A 142 16.74 7.99 16.38
C GLY A 142 17.88 7.33 15.60
N MET A 143 17.69 7.01 14.31
CA MET A 143 18.75 6.45 13.45
C MET A 143 19.95 7.39 13.33
N SER A 144 19.75 8.71 13.42
CA SER A 144 20.83 9.69 13.34
C SER A 144 21.85 9.55 14.49
N GLN A 145 21.44 8.97 15.63
CA GLN A 145 22.27 8.85 16.83
C GLN A 145 23.06 7.55 16.88
N VAL A 146 22.80 6.63 15.95
CA VAL A 146 23.45 5.32 15.93
C VAL A 146 24.92 5.45 15.51
N LYS A 147 25.77 4.66 16.17
CA LYS A 147 27.22 4.60 15.93
C LYS A 147 27.71 3.23 15.46
N THR A 148 26.86 2.21 15.50
CA THR A 148 27.23 0.82 15.21
C THR A 148 26.30 0.19 14.19
N TYR A 149 26.82 -0.79 13.46
CA TYR A 149 26.06 -1.55 12.46
C TYR A 149 24.88 -2.30 13.10
N GLU A 150 25.10 -2.90 14.26
CA GLU A 150 24.09 -3.66 15.00
C GLU A 150 22.96 -2.74 15.48
N GLY A 151 23.30 -1.53 15.92
CA GLY A 151 22.31 -0.53 16.33
C GLY A 151 21.38 -0.17 15.18
N ILE A 152 21.90 0.05 13.97
CA ILE A 152 21.07 0.46 12.83
C ILE A 152 20.22 -0.71 12.33
N LEU A 153 20.71 -1.95 12.43
CA LEU A 153 19.93 -3.16 12.15
C LEU A 153 18.71 -3.26 13.07
N VAL A 154 18.90 -3.08 14.38
CA VAL A 154 17.82 -3.15 15.36
C VAL A 154 16.79 -2.06 15.11
N ILE A 155 17.23 -0.81 14.89
CA ILE A 155 16.29 0.29 14.61
C ILE A 155 15.53 0.06 13.30
N ARG A 156 16.18 -0.45 12.24
CA ARG A 156 15.52 -0.81 10.97
C ARG A 156 14.49 -1.93 11.14
N PHE A 157 14.75 -2.92 11.99
CA PHE A 157 13.77 -3.97 12.31
C PHE A 157 12.52 -3.38 12.97
N PHE A 158 12.69 -2.53 13.99
CA PHE A 158 11.56 -1.87 14.65
C PHE A 158 10.84 -0.87 13.74
N LEU A 159 11.56 -0.22 12.83
CA LEU A 159 10.94 0.64 11.82
C LEU A 159 9.98 -0.15 10.93
N GLY A 160 10.42 -1.31 10.41
CA GLY A 160 9.57 -2.19 9.61
C GLY A 160 8.37 -2.71 10.39
N PHE A 161 8.54 -3.02 11.68
CA PHE A 161 7.45 -3.42 12.57
C PHE A 161 6.37 -2.33 12.69
N ILE A 162 6.77 -1.07 12.86
CA ILE A 162 5.82 0.05 13.05
C ILE A 162 5.14 0.41 11.72
N GLU A 163 5.89 0.49 10.62
CA GLU A 163 5.37 0.87 9.31
C GLU A 163 4.40 -0.16 8.70
N ALA A 164 4.48 -1.43 9.10
CA ALA A 164 3.62 -2.52 8.59
C ALA A 164 2.12 -2.22 8.66
N GLY A 165 1.68 -1.47 9.68
CA GLY A 165 0.27 -1.12 9.88
C GLY A 165 -0.23 0.01 8.98
N PHE A 166 0.65 0.74 8.29
CA PHE A 166 0.28 1.93 7.53
C PHE A 166 -0.60 1.60 6.32
N MET A 167 -0.14 0.70 5.43
CA MET A 167 -0.85 0.37 4.19
C MET A 167 -2.23 -0.26 4.43
N PRO A 168 -2.40 -1.26 5.31
CA PRO A 168 -3.73 -1.76 5.69
C PRO A 168 -4.60 -0.66 6.30
N GLY A 169 -4.01 0.21 7.13
CA GLY A 169 -4.66 1.38 7.72
C GLY A 169 -5.28 2.33 6.70
N VAL A 170 -4.51 2.69 5.66
CA VAL A 170 -4.96 3.52 4.55
C VAL A 170 -6.12 2.85 3.81
N ALA A 171 -5.96 1.57 3.45
CA ALA A 171 -6.97 0.83 2.70
C ALA A 171 -8.31 0.74 3.45
N PHE A 172 -8.26 0.44 4.76
CA PHE A 172 -9.43 0.40 5.61
C PHE A 172 -10.11 1.77 5.70
N LEU A 173 -9.36 2.83 5.97
CA LEU A 173 -9.94 4.17 6.08
C LEU A 173 -10.60 4.62 4.78
N MET A 174 -9.98 4.34 3.63
CA MET A 174 -10.59 4.59 2.32
C MET A 174 -11.89 3.78 2.14
N SER A 175 -11.92 2.52 2.59
CA SER A 175 -13.14 1.67 2.51
C SER A 175 -14.29 2.14 3.40
N CYS A 176 -14.01 2.92 4.45
CA CYS A 176 -15.05 3.51 5.29
C CYS A 176 -15.73 4.72 4.64
N TRP A 177 -15.04 5.38 3.69
CA TRP A 177 -15.49 6.65 3.12
C TRP A 177 -15.88 6.55 1.66
N TYR A 178 -15.31 5.64 0.88
CA TYR A 178 -15.53 5.51 -0.57
C TYR A 178 -16.26 4.22 -0.96
N LYS A 179 -17.08 4.30 -2.02
CA LYS A 179 -17.75 3.13 -2.63
C LYS A 179 -16.74 2.22 -3.34
N LYS A 180 -17.06 0.94 -3.56
CA LYS A 180 -16.13 -0.03 -4.17
C LYS A 180 -15.58 0.42 -5.53
N HIS A 181 -16.42 1.02 -6.37
CA HIS A 181 -16.02 1.55 -7.69
C HIS A 181 -15.26 2.89 -7.62
N GLU A 182 -15.36 3.62 -6.50
CA GLU A 182 -14.65 4.89 -6.28
C GLU A 182 -13.19 4.68 -5.84
N ILE A 183 -12.92 3.58 -5.13
CA ILE A 183 -11.62 3.30 -4.50
C ILE A 183 -10.50 3.12 -5.53
N GLY A 184 -10.74 2.41 -6.63
CA GLY A 184 -9.71 2.08 -7.62
C GLY A 184 -8.98 3.30 -8.17
N LYS A 185 -9.72 4.28 -8.71
CA LYS A 185 -9.15 5.53 -9.25
C LYS A 185 -8.34 6.32 -8.20
N ARG A 186 -8.80 6.30 -6.95
CA ARG A 186 -8.17 7.03 -5.84
C ARG A 186 -6.91 6.34 -5.36
N PHE A 187 -6.88 5.02 -5.39
CA PHE A 187 -5.66 4.26 -5.17
C PHE A 187 -4.61 4.55 -6.25
N SER A 188 -5.00 4.67 -7.51
CA SER A 188 -4.05 5.07 -8.58
C SER A 188 -3.42 6.44 -8.30
N ILE A 189 -4.20 7.42 -7.82
CA ILE A 189 -3.67 8.72 -7.38
C ILE A 189 -2.76 8.56 -6.15
N PHE A 190 -3.18 7.77 -5.16
CA PHE A 190 -2.40 7.49 -3.96
C PHE A 190 -1.02 6.90 -4.29
N PHE A 191 -0.94 5.95 -5.22
CA PHE A 191 0.34 5.32 -5.62
C PHE A 191 1.32 6.29 -6.30
N THR A 192 0.88 7.43 -6.81
CA THR A 192 1.81 8.46 -7.30
C THR A 192 2.71 9.02 -6.18
N ALA A 193 2.30 8.88 -4.92
CA ALA A 193 3.10 9.24 -3.76
C ALA A 193 4.46 8.51 -3.72
N LEU A 194 4.52 7.26 -4.22
CA LEU A 194 5.77 6.47 -4.25
C LEU A 194 6.85 7.17 -5.08
N CYS A 195 6.47 7.66 -6.27
CA CYS A 195 7.41 8.36 -7.15
C CYS A 195 7.74 9.76 -6.60
N ALA A 196 6.74 10.47 -6.07
CA ALA A 196 6.94 11.75 -5.43
C ALA A 196 7.90 11.67 -4.23
N ALA A 197 7.81 10.61 -3.43
CA ALA A 197 8.72 10.33 -2.32
C ALA A 197 10.17 10.20 -2.79
N GLY A 198 10.40 9.47 -3.89
CA GLY A 198 11.73 9.35 -4.48
C GLY A 198 12.30 10.70 -4.92
N ALA A 199 11.48 11.52 -5.59
CA ALA A 199 11.88 12.86 -6.02
C ALA A 199 12.19 13.80 -4.84
N ILE A 200 11.32 13.82 -3.82
CA ILE A 200 11.50 14.65 -2.62
C ILE A 200 12.72 14.18 -1.82
N SER A 201 12.93 12.87 -1.67
CA SER A 201 14.08 12.30 -0.98
C SER A 201 15.40 12.72 -1.64
N GLY A 202 15.48 12.71 -2.97
CA GLY A 202 16.65 13.19 -3.71
C GLY A 202 16.92 14.69 -3.55
N LEU A 203 15.87 15.52 -3.60
CA LEU A 203 15.99 16.96 -3.38
C LEU A 203 16.48 17.27 -1.95
N LEU A 204 15.86 16.64 -0.95
CA LEU A 204 16.18 16.83 0.45
C LEU A 204 17.61 16.36 0.74
N SER A 205 18.00 15.18 0.25
CA SER A 205 19.35 14.66 0.42
C SER A 205 20.40 15.60 -0.19
N GLY A 206 20.19 16.07 -1.42
CA GLY A 206 21.11 17.01 -2.06
C GLY A 206 21.22 18.34 -1.30
N ALA A 207 20.11 18.87 -0.78
CA ALA A 207 20.11 20.08 0.03
C ALA A 207 20.85 19.89 1.37
N ILE A 208 20.68 18.75 2.03
CA ILE A 208 21.35 18.44 3.30
C ILE A 208 22.85 18.25 3.08
N ILE A 209 23.25 17.51 2.05
CA ILE A 209 24.68 17.35 1.72
C ILE A 209 25.30 18.71 1.37
N ALA A 210 24.58 19.58 0.67
CA ALA A 210 25.08 20.90 0.30
C ALA A 210 25.26 21.87 1.48
N GLY A 211 24.37 21.82 2.48
CA GLY A 211 24.32 22.83 3.54
C GLY A 211 24.72 22.36 4.94
N LEU A 212 24.67 21.06 5.22
CA LEU A 212 24.76 20.51 6.58
C LEU A 212 25.79 19.39 6.73
N ASP A 213 26.42 18.91 5.65
CA ASP A 213 27.47 17.91 5.77
C ASP A 213 28.67 18.45 6.57
N GLY A 214 29.05 17.75 7.64
CA GLY A 214 30.06 18.19 8.61
C GLY A 214 29.60 19.30 9.57
N ALA A 215 28.40 19.87 9.39
CA ALA A 215 27.87 20.88 10.29
C ALA A 215 27.68 20.30 11.70
N HIS A 216 28.12 21.03 12.72
CA HIS A 216 28.14 20.58 14.13
C HIS A 216 28.86 19.24 14.35
N GLY A 217 29.80 18.86 13.46
CA GLY A 217 30.53 17.60 13.56
C GLY A 217 29.69 16.35 13.23
N MET A 218 28.52 16.53 12.61
CA MET A 218 27.66 15.43 12.18
C MET A 218 27.77 15.22 10.66
N ALA A 219 27.96 13.97 10.25
CA ALA A 219 27.97 13.59 8.84
C ALA A 219 26.59 13.80 8.20
N GLY A 220 26.55 14.10 6.90
CA GLY A 220 25.33 14.41 6.15
C GLY A 220 24.24 13.35 6.29
N TRP A 221 24.59 12.06 6.32
CA TRP A 221 23.61 10.98 6.52
C TRP A 221 22.85 11.05 7.85
N ARG A 222 23.49 11.57 8.92
CA ARG A 222 22.83 11.75 10.22
C ARG A 222 21.84 12.90 10.19
N TRP A 223 22.23 14.03 9.58
CA TRP A 223 21.31 15.15 9.37
C TRP A 223 20.09 14.75 8.55
N LEU A 224 20.31 13.90 7.55
CA LEU A 224 19.28 13.35 6.67
C LEU A 224 18.25 12.52 7.44
N PHE A 225 18.64 11.56 8.28
CA PHE A 225 17.66 10.85 9.13
C PHE A 225 17.02 11.75 10.21
N LEU A 226 17.76 12.69 10.78
CA LEU A 226 17.24 13.57 11.83
C LEU A 226 16.15 14.52 11.30
N LEU A 227 16.43 15.21 10.21
CA LEU A 227 15.51 16.18 9.62
C LEU A 227 14.28 15.50 9.04
N GLU A 228 14.45 14.36 8.37
CA GLU A 228 13.32 13.58 7.87
C GLU A 228 12.43 13.09 9.01
N GLY A 229 13.00 12.51 10.06
CA GLY A 229 12.21 12.07 11.22
C GLY A 229 11.44 13.21 11.89
N ILE A 230 12.06 14.38 12.05
CA ILE A 230 11.39 15.58 12.61
C ILE A 230 10.27 16.07 11.69
N LEU A 231 10.52 16.13 10.39
CA LEU A 231 9.53 16.56 9.41
C LEU A 231 8.35 15.58 9.35
N THR A 232 8.62 14.28 9.39
CA THR A 232 7.62 13.20 9.49
C THR A 232 6.75 13.40 10.74
N ILE A 233 7.34 13.65 11.92
CA ILE A 233 6.57 13.92 13.15
C ILE A 233 5.72 15.19 13.00
N GLY A 234 6.28 16.27 12.45
CA GLY A 234 5.55 17.53 12.26
C GLY A 234 4.33 17.35 11.35
N VAL A 235 4.51 16.65 10.23
CA VAL A 235 3.43 16.32 9.30
C VAL A 235 2.40 15.41 9.95
N ALA A 236 2.83 14.42 10.73
CA ALA A 236 1.93 13.54 11.47
C ALA A 236 1.02 14.33 12.42
N ILE A 237 1.58 15.29 13.17
CA ILE A 237 0.82 16.15 14.08
C ILE A 237 -0.24 16.95 13.30
N VAL A 238 0.12 17.49 12.14
CA VAL A 238 -0.84 18.19 11.27
C VAL A 238 -1.92 17.22 10.76
N CYS A 239 -1.54 16.00 10.37
CA CYS A 239 -2.47 14.97 9.94
C CYS A 239 -3.47 14.54 11.03
N ILE A 240 -3.13 14.62 12.33
CA ILE A 240 -4.09 14.39 13.43
C ILE A 240 -5.30 15.33 13.32
N PHE A 241 -5.09 16.57 12.89
CA PHE A 241 -6.15 17.55 12.78
C PHE A 241 -6.91 17.48 11.45
N ILE A 242 -6.26 17.05 10.37
CA ILE A 242 -6.86 17.00 9.03
C ILE A 242 -7.62 15.69 8.80
N LEU A 243 -7.11 14.57 9.30
CA LEU A 243 -7.61 13.24 8.94
C LEU A 243 -9.01 13.00 9.56
N PRO A 244 -10.04 12.73 8.73
CA PRO A 244 -11.38 12.50 9.25
C PRO A 244 -11.46 11.15 10.00
N ASN A 245 -12.27 11.11 11.05
CA ASN A 245 -12.60 9.87 11.78
C ASN A 245 -13.53 8.97 10.93
N TYR A 246 -14.24 8.03 11.55
CA TYR A 246 -15.36 7.35 10.90
C TYR A 246 -16.45 8.34 10.47
N PRO A 247 -17.26 8.00 9.43
CA PRO A 247 -18.41 8.79 9.02
C PRO A 247 -19.30 9.24 10.18
N SER A 248 -19.55 8.36 11.15
CA SER A 248 -20.36 8.64 12.34
C SER A 248 -19.74 9.64 13.34
N THR A 249 -18.42 9.82 13.34
CA THR A 249 -17.69 10.57 14.39
C THR A 249 -16.81 11.71 13.85
N SER A 250 -16.84 11.97 12.55
CA SER A 250 -15.92 12.92 11.91
C SER A 250 -16.35 14.38 12.04
N ARG A 251 -15.59 15.19 12.77
CA ARG A 251 -15.91 16.62 13.00
C ARG A 251 -15.89 17.51 11.75
N HIS A 252 -15.29 17.04 10.66
CA HIS A 252 -15.09 17.80 9.41
C HIS A 252 -16.34 17.92 8.54
N PHE A 253 -17.36 17.09 8.81
CA PHE A 253 -18.57 17.00 8.00
C PHE A 253 -19.80 17.39 8.82
N THR A 254 -20.80 17.99 8.16
CA THR A 254 -22.09 18.30 8.78
C THR A 254 -22.84 17.00 9.11
N PRO A 255 -23.83 17.03 10.02
CA PRO A 255 -24.63 15.85 10.33
C PRO A 255 -25.28 15.22 9.08
N GLU A 256 -25.78 16.06 8.16
CA GLU A 256 -26.36 15.63 6.88
C GLU A 256 -25.33 14.94 5.98
N GLU A 257 -24.13 15.52 5.84
CA GLU A 257 -23.03 14.93 5.08
C GLU A 257 -22.59 13.57 5.64
N ARG A 258 -22.55 13.43 6.97
CA ARG A 258 -22.21 12.16 7.65
C ARG A 258 -23.29 11.11 7.45
N HIS A 259 -24.55 11.52 7.51
CA HIS A 259 -25.70 10.65 7.27
C HIS A 259 -25.69 10.12 5.85
N LEU A 260 -25.50 11.01 4.86
CA LEU A 260 -25.35 10.63 3.46
C LEU A 260 -24.14 9.72 3.24
N ALA A 261 -23.01 9.98 3.91
CA ALA A 261 -21.82 9.12 3.88
C ALA A 261 -22.10 7.71 4.45
N ALA A 262 -22.89 7.60 5.52
CA ALA A 262 -23.25 6.30 6.08
C ALA A 262 -24.20 5.53 5.15
N ILE A 263 -25.26 6.20 4.67
CA ILE A 263 -26.25 5.60 3.77
C ILE A 263 -25.61 5.10 2.48
N ARG A 264 -24.75 5.90 1.82
CA ARG A 264 -24.15 5.52 0.53
C ARG A 264 -23.28 4.27 0.66
N ILE A 265 -22.52 4.13 1.75
CA ILE A 265 -21.63 2.99 1.99
C ILE A 265 -22.45 1.74 2.35
N LEU A 266 -23.52 1.90 3.13
CA LEU A 266 -24.42 0.80 3.44
C LEU A 266 -25.23 0.33 2.23
N HIS A 267 -25.68 1.26 1.39
CA HIS A 267 -26.32 0.94 0.12
C HIS A 267 -25.35 0.16 -0.79
N ASP A 268 -24.12 0.64 -0.97
CA ASP A 268 -23.08 -0.07 -1.74
C ASP A 268 -22.83 -1.49 -1.19
N ARG A 269 -22.76 -1.63 0.15
CA ARG A 269 -22.65 -2.95 0.80
C ARG A 269 -23.88 -3.84 0.57
N LYS A 270 -25.10 -3.32 0.74
CA LYS A 270 -26.34 -4.10 0.53
C LYS A 270 -26.52 -4.52 -0.93
N VAL A 271 -26.19 -3.66 -1.90
CA VAL A 271 -26.19 -4.03 -3.32
C VAL A 271 -25.21 -5.18 -3.60
N HIS A 272 -24.06 -5.19 -2.93
CA HIS A 272 -23.09 -6.27 -3.06
C HIS A 272 -23.40 -7.52 -2.23
N GLU A 273 -24.06 -7.41 -1.06
CA GLU A 273 -24.50 -8.55 -0.25
C GLU A 273 -25.78 -9.22 -0.79
N SER A 274 -26.69 -8.46 -1.42
CA SER A 274 -27.91 -8.98 -2.06
C SER A 274 -27.62 -9.75 -3.36
N GLN A 275 -26.45 -9.53 -3.97
CA GLN A 275 -25.87 -10.49 -4.90
C GLN A 275 -25.39 -11.71 -4.09
N GLN A 276 -26.30 -12.66 -3.86
CA GLN A 276 -26.11 -13.89 -3.07
C GLN A 276 -24.75 -14.56 -3.34
N THR A 277 -23.74 -14.19 -2.57
CA THR A 277 -22.45 -14.88 -2.52
C THR A 277 -22.42 -15.63 -1.20
N LEU A 278 -22.25 -16.95 -1.26
CA LEU A 278 -21.92 -17.73 -0.08
C LEU A 278 -20.61 -17.17 0.48
N LYS A 279 -20.68 -16.54 1.67
CA LYS A 279 -19.49 -16.07 2.38
C LYS A 279 -18.56 -17.25 2.62
N MET A 280 -17.38 -17.23 1.98
CA MET A 280 -16.36 -18.25 2.23
C MET A 280 -15.77 -18.02 3.63
N ASN A 281 -15.58 -19.11 4.39
CA ASN A 281 -14.78 -19.03 5.60
C ASN A 281 -13.36 -18.56 5.22
N PRO A 282 -12.69 -17.68 6.00
CA PRO A 282 -11.30 -17.26 5.75
C PRO A 282 -10.33 -18.41 5.40
N LEU A 283 -10.47 -19.58 6.04
CA LEU A 283 -9.64 -20.76 5.72
C LEU A 283 -9.98 -21.36 4.35
N GLN A 284 -11.26 -21.37 3.96
CA GLN A 284 -11.68 -21.82 2.63
C GLN A 284 -11.22 -20.85 1.54
N ALA A 285 -11.31 -19.55 1.80
CA ALA A 285 -10.77 -18.51 0.91
C ALA A 285 -9.25 -18.64 0.76
N LEU A 286 -8.53 -18.93 1.85
CA LEU A 286 -7.10 -19.20 1.84
C LEU A 286 -6.74 -20.40 0.96
N VAL A 287 -7.42 -21.53 1.17
CA VAL A 287 -7.20 -22.73 0.37
C VAL A 287 -7.57 -22.49 -1.09
N ALA A 288 -8.67 -21.80 -1.37
CA ALA A 288 -9.11 -21.52 -2.74
C ALA A 288 -8.15 -20.58 -3.48
N ALA A 289 -7.65 -19.53 -2.82
CA ALA A 289 -6.66 -18.63 -3.40
C ALA A 289 -5.30 -19.33 -3.60
N SER A 290 -4.91 -20.20 -2.67
CA SER A 290 -3.64 -20.93 -2.73
C SER A 290 -3.64 -22.04 -3.78
N ILE A 291 -4.77 -22.66 -4.10
CA ILE A 291 -4.85 -23.69 -5.14
C ILE A 291 -5.04 -23.08 -6.54
N ASP A 292 -5.48 -21.82 -6.63
CA ASP A 292 -5.74 -21.16 -7.91
C ASP A 292 -4.42 -20.92 -8.68
N PRO A 293 -4.25 -21.52 -9.88
CA PRO A 293 -3.07 -21.30 -10.71
C PRO A 293 -2.88 -19.83 -11.10
N LYS A 294 -3.97 -19.04 -11.24
CA LYS A 294 -3.90 -17.61 -11.58
C LYS A 294 -3.13 -16.83 -10.51
N THR A 295 -3.34 -17.15 -9.23
CA THR A 295 -2.66 -16.49 -8.11
C THR A 295 -1.14 -16.62 -8.26
N TYR A 296 -0.64 -17.79 -8.66
CA TYR A 296 0.80 -18.01 -8.84
C TYR A 296 1.40 -17.22 -10.01
N PHE A 297 0.65 -17.02 -11.10
CA PHE A 297 1.09 -16.15 -12.19
C PHE A 297 1.24 -14.69 -11.71
N PHE A 298 0.28 -14.19 -10.93
CA PHE A 298 0.36 -12.84 -10.36
C PHE A 298 1.46 -12.70 -9.30
N ILE A 299 1.65 -13.72 -8.44
CA ILE A 299 2.78 -13.78 -7.51
C ILE A 299 4.09 -13.67 -8.30
N MET A 300 4.24 -14.43 -9.39
CA MET A 300 5.45 -14.39 -10.22
C MET A 300 5.65 -13.02 -10.87
N LEU A 301 4.61 -12.41 -11.46
CA LEU A 301 4.70 -11.07 -12.05
C LEU A 301 5.15 -10.04 -11.01
N TYR A 302 4.50 -10.03 -9.84
CA TYR A 302 4.78 -9.05 -8.80
C TYR A 302 6.14 -9.28 -8.14
N LEU A 303 6.56 -10.54 -7.98
CA LEU A 303 7.91 -10.90 -7.50
C LEU A 303 8.99 -10.41 -8.47
N LEU A 304 8.80 -10.59 -9.78
CA LEU A 304 9.74 -10.11 -10.80
C LEU A 304 9.79 -8.58 -10.83
N ASP A 305 8.63 -7.92 -10.81
CA ASP A 305 8.55 -6.46 -10.83
C ASP A 305 9.18 -5.82 -9.59
N ASN A 306 8.82 -6.28 -8.38
CA ASN A 306 9.43 -5.80 -7.14
C ASN A 306 10.95 -6.03 -7.10
N GLY A 307 11.41 -7.19 -7.57
CA GLY A 307 12.83 -7.49 -7.60
C GLY A 307 13.61 -6.53 -8.49
N VAL A 308 13.04 -6.15 -9.63
CA VAL A 308 13.57 -5.12 -10.53
C VAL A 308 13.52 -3.73 -9.88
N ALA A 309 12.44 -3.40 -9.16
CA ALA A 309 12.27 -2.12 -8.47
C ALA A 309 13.29 -1.87 -7.34
N THR A 310 13.97 -2.91 -6.85
CA THR A 310 15.02 -2.77 -5.81
C THR A 310 16.20 -1.90 -6.22
N ILE A 311 16.41 -1.65 -7.52
CA ILE A 311 17.41 -0.69 -8.01
C ILE A 311 17.24 0.70 -7.39
N SER A 312 16.03 1.06 -6.96
CA SER A 312 15.71 2.33 -6.29
C SER A 312 16.62 2.64 -5.10
N TYR A 313 17.00 1.63 -4.31
CA TYR A 313 17.93 1.77 -3.18
C TYR A 313 19.38 2.01 -3.61
N PHE A 314 19.71 1.76 -4.86
CA PHE A 314 21.06 1.85 -5.41
C PHE A 314 21.20 2.94 -6.46
N ILE A 315 20.14 3.67 -6.82
CA ILE A 315 20.20 4.75 -7.84
C ILE A 315 21.33 5.74 -7.54
N PRO A 316 21.49 6.30 -6.32
CA PRO A 316 22.59 7.24 -6.06
C PRO A 316 23.98 6.60 -6.26
N THR A 317 24.12 5.31 -5.94
CA THR A 317 25.36 4.53 -6.14
C THR A 317 25.65 4.33 -7.63
N VAL A 318 24.62 4.01 -8.41
CA VAL A 318 24.71 3.85 -9.87
C VAL A 318 25.04 5.18 -10.55
N LEU A 319 24.42 6.29 -10.11
CA LEU A 319 24.75 7.62 -10.63
C LEU A 319 26.19 8.04 -10.29
N SER A 320 26.67 7.67 -9.10
CA SER A 320 28.06 7.87 -8.71
C SER A 320 29.05 7.14 -9.62
N SER A 321 28.75 5.91 -10.05
CA SER A 321 29.61 5.19 -10.99
C SER A 321 29.57 5.74 -12.41
N MET A 322 28.56 6.55 -12.75
CA MET A 322 28.46 7.29 -14.02
C MET A 322 29.21 8.63 -14.01
N GLY A 323 29.81 9.01 -12.88
CA GLY A 323 30.56 10.25 -12.72
C GLY A 323 29.79 11.41 -12.08
N TYR A 324 28.52 11.22 -11.70
CA TYR A 324 27.79 12.21 -10.92
C TYR A 324 28.15 12.06 -9.43
N THR A 325 28.84 13.02 -8.82
CA THR A 325 29.30 12.90 -7.42
C THR A 325 28.60 13.90 -6.49
N GLY A 326 28.60 13.58 -5.19
CA GLY A 326 28.10 14.45 -4.12
C GLY A 326 26.66 14.91 -4.34
N ILE A 327 26.44 16.23 -4.27
CA ILE A 327 25.14 16.89 -4.40
C ILE A 327 24.50 16.58 -5.77
N LEU A 328 25.31 16.58 -6.83
CA LEU A 328 24.81 16.35 -8.19
C LEU A 328 24.22 14.95 -8.35
N ALA A 329 24.82 13.93 -7.72
CA ALA A 329 24.30 12.57 -7.73
C ALA A 329 22.88 12.49 -7.15
N GLN A 330 22.63 13.21 -6.05
CA GLN A 330 21.34 13.24 -5.39
C GLN A 330 20.29 13.98 -6.21
N TRP A 331 20.62 15.15 -6.76
CA TRP A 331 19.68 15.91 -7.59
C TRP A 331 19.36 15.22 -8.91
N MET A 332 20.30 14.45 -9.47
CA MET A 332 20.06 13.66 -10.67
C MET A 332 19.10 12.48 -10.43
N THR A 333 18.76 12.14 -9.18
CA THR A 333 17.66 11.18 -8.90
C THR A 333 16.29 11.78 -9.21
N VAL A 334 16.13 13.11 -9.11
CA VAL A 334 14.83 13.78 -9.18
C VAL A 334 14.18 13.61 -10.56
N PRO A 335 14.87 13.87 -11.69
CA PRO A 335 14.25 13.69 -13.01
C PRO A 335 13.85 12.24 -13.30
N ILE A 336 14.55 11.24 -12.75
CA ILE A 336 14.21 9.82 -12.89
C ILE A 336 12.80 9.58 -12.34
N TRP A 337 12.53 10.07 -11.13
CA TRP A 337 11.23 9.93 -10.47
C TRP A 337 10.13 10.77 -11.11
N VAL A 338 10.44 11.96 -11.63
CA VAL A 338 9.49 12.79 -12.36
C VAL A 338 9.04 12.10 -13.64
N VAL A 339 9.97 11.57 -14.44
CA VAL A 339 9.65 10.82 -15.67
C VAL A 339 8.83 9.58 -15.33
N ALA A 340 9.20 8.85 -14.27
CA ALA A 340 8.43 7.70 -13.81
C ALA A 340 6.99 8.07 -13.41
N THR A 341 6.80 9.21 -12.74
CA THR A 341 5.46 9.71 -12.36
C THR A 341 4.61 10.03 -13.59
N LEU A 342 5.18 10.72 -14.59
CA LEU A 342 4.46 11.10 -15.81
C LEU A 342 3.99 9.88 -16.60
N PHE A 343 4.88 8.89 -16.74
CA PHE A 343 4.54 7.61 -17.38
C PHE A 343 3.52 6.84 -16.57
N LEU A 344 3.68 6.75 -15.25
CA LEU A 344 2.74 6.05 -14.36
C LEU A 344 1.32 6.60 -14.53
N VAL A 345 1.16 7.92 -14.50
CA VAL A 345 -0.16 8.56 -14.70
C VAL A 345 -0.68 8.30 -16.12
N GLY A 346 0.15 8.51 -17.14
CA GLY A 346 -0.27 8.34 -18.54
C GLY A 346 -0.68 6.90 -18.89
N VAL A 347 0.13 5.93 -18.49
CA VAL A 347 -0.12 4.49 -18.72
C VAL A 347 -1.30 4.00 -17.89
N SER A 348 -1.45 4.45 -16.64
CA SER A 348 -2.62 4.09 -15.82
C SER A 348 -3.92 4.62 -16.42
N LEU A 349 -3.93 5.89 -16.88
CA LEU A 349 -5.10 6.47 -17.56
C LEU A 349 -5.43 5.77 -18.89
N SER A 350 -4.41 5.39 -19.65
CA SER A 350 -4.59 4.62 -20.90
C SER A 350 -5.13 3.22 -20.62
N SER A 351 -4.57 2.55 -19.61
CA SER A 351 -4.99 1.22 -19.16
C SER A 351 -6.44 1.23 -18.71
N ASP A 352 -6.86 2.25 -17.94
CA ASP A 352 -8.25 2.39 -17.49
C ASP A 352 -9.23 2.63 -18.64
N ARG A 353 -8.80 3.30 -19.72
CA ARG A 353 -9.65 3.52 -20.90
C ARG A 353 -9.77 2.28 -21.78
N THR A 354 -8.69 1.54 -21.96
CA THR A 354 -8.62 0.37 -22.86
C THR A 354 -9.00 -0.93 -22.18
N GLN A 355 -8.90 -1.00 -20.85
CA GLN A 355 -9.08 -2.21 -20.03
C GLN A 355 -8.10 -3.34 -20.39
N ASP A 356 -7.01 -3.01 -21.10
CA ASP A 356 -6.00 -3.96 -21.58
C ASP A 356 -4.77 -4.00 -20.65
N ARG A 357 -4.98 -4.40 -19.40
CA ARG A 357 -3.92 -4.39 -18.34
C ARG A 357 -2.67 -5.13 -18.78
N ALA A 358 -2.84 -6.32 -19.36
CA ALA A 358 -1.77 -7.19 -19.81
C ALA A 358 -0.82 -6.50 -20.79
N TRP A 359 -1.37 -5.77 -21.77
CA TRP A 359 -0.57 -5.09 -22.79
C TRP A 359 0.15 -3.85 -22.25
N HIS A 360 -0.45 -3.14 -21.30
CA HIS A 360 0.20 -2.01 -20.65
C HIS A 360 1.38 -2.46 -19.77
N ILE A 361 1.22 -3.56 -19.03
CA ILE A 361 2.31 -4.18 -18.26
C ILE A 361 3.41 -4.68 -19.20
N THR A 362 3.03 -5.41 -20.26
CA THR A 362 3.97 -5.91 -21.27
C THR A 362 4.79 -4.77 -21.86
N PHE A 363 4.13 -3.67 -22.26
CA PHE A 363 4.78 -2.50 -22.81
C PHE A 363 5.75 -1.86 -21.81
N GLY A 364 5.31 -1.59 -20.59
CA GLY A 364 6.15 -0.99 -19.55
C GLY A 364 7.40 -1.83 -19.25
N MET A 365 7.23 -3.14 -19.07
CA MET A 365 8.34 -4.05 -18.79
C MET A 365 9.26 -4.26 -20.01
N ALA A 366 8.72 -4.24 -21.24
CA ALA A 366 9.53 -4.29 -22.46
C ALA A 366 10.38 -3.02 -22.63
N VAL A 367 9.81 -1.84 -22.38
CA VAL A 367 10.55 -0.57 -22.38
C VAL A 367 11.66 -0.60 -21.33
N ALA A 368 11.38 -1.13 -20.14
CA ALA A 368 12.40 -1.32 -19.11
C ALA A 368 13.51 -2.29 -19.55
N ALA A 369 13.16 -3.44 -20.12
CA ALA A 369 14.14 -4.41 -20.61
C ALA A 369 15.06 -3.81 -21.69
N VAL A 370 14.49 -3.13 -22.68
CA VAL A 370 15.25 -2.46 -23.75
C VAL A 370 16.14 -1.35 -23.18
N SER A 371 15.62 -0.56 -22.25
CA SER A 371 16.39 0.49 -21.58
C SER A 371 17.56 -0.10 -20.80
N GLY A 372 17.36 -1.21 -20.09
CA GLY A 372 18.42 -1.95 -19.40
C GLY A 372 19.52 -2.42 -20.36
N ILE A 373 19.17 -2.98 -21.52
CA ILE A 373 20.14 -3.40 -22.55
C ILE A 373 21.00 -2.21 -23.00
N ILE A 374 20.38 -1.05 -23.19
CA ILE A 374 21.09 0.17 -23.60
C ILE A 374 22.02 0.66 -22.48
N ILE A 375 21.60 0.60 -21.22
CA ILE A 375 22.43 0.99 -20.06
C ILE A 375 23.71 0.14 -19.97
N VAL A 376 23.64 -1.15 -20.32
CA VAL A 376 24.78 -2.09 -20.26
C VAL A 376 25.69 -1.97 -21.50
N THR A 377 25.12 -1.70 -22.66
CA THR A 377 25.86 -1.69 -23.94
C THR A 377 26.50 -0.33 -24.25
N VAL A 378 25.86 0.77 -23.86
CA VAL A 378 26.32 2.13 -24.15
C VAL A 378 27.11 2.68 -22.98
N LYS A 379 28.32 3.21 -23.25
CA LYS A 379 29.20 3.79 -22.22
C LYS A 379 29.00 5.29 -22.00
N HIS A 380 28.30 5.98 -22.90
CA HIS A 380 28.07 7.43 -22.80
C HIS A 380 27.13 7.76 -21.62
N ALA A 381 27.62 8.54 -20.65
CA ALA A 381 26.94 8.78 -19.37
C ALA A 381 25.54 9.39 -19.52
N ALA A 382 25.37 10.43 -20.35
CA ALA A 382 24.06 11.05 -20.55
C ALA A 382 23.04 10.10 -21.20
N THR A 383 23.50 9.20 -22.07
CA THR A 383 22.64 8.17 -22.67
C THR A 383 22.21 7.16 -21.63
N ARG A 384 23.14 6.64 -20.81
CA ARG A 384 22.81 5.72 -19.71
C ARG A 384 21.81 6.36 -18.74
N TYR A 385 22.02 7.63 -18.40
CA TYR A 385 21.11 8.39 -17.54
C TYR A 385 19.69 8.50 -18.12
N ALA A 386 19.56 8.92 -19.39
CA ALA A 386 18.25 9.03 -20.05
C ALA A 386 17.50 7.69 -20.07
N PHE A 387 18.21 6.57 -20.30
CA PHE A 387 17.60 5.25 -20.28
C PHE A 387 17.31 4.73 -18.87
N ILE A 388 18.00 5.20 -17.82
CA ILE A 388 17.56 4.95 -16.44
C ILE A 388 16.19 5.59 -16.18
N CYS A 389 15.93 6.79 -16.70
CA CYS A 389 14.61 7.43 -16.56
C CYS A 389 13.50 6.57 -17.18
N PHE A 390 13.70 6.08 -18.41
CA PHE A 390 12.74 5.21 -19.09
C PHE A 390 12.62 3.83 -18.45
N TYR A 391 13.72 3.30 -17.94
CA TYR A 391 13.75 2.05 -17.19
C TYR A 391 12.85 2.14 -15.95
N MET A 392 13.07 3.16 -15.11
CA MET A 392 12.30 3.36 -13.89
C MET A 392 10.83 3.66 -14.18
N ALA A 393 10.55 4.40 -15.26
CA ALA A 393 9.20 4.62 -15.73
C ALA A 393 8.47 3.31 -16.06
N GLY A 394 9.09 2.41 -16.84
CA GLY A 394 8.49 1.12 -17.18
C GLY A 394 8.16 0.26 -15.97
N VAL A 395 9.10 0.16 -15.03
CA VAL A 395 8.96 -0.64 -13.80
C VAL A 395 7.85 -0.10 -12.90
N TYR A 396 7.88 1.20 -12.56
CA TYR A 396 6.89 1.76 -11.63
C TYR A 396 5.47 1.86 -12.22
N CYS A 397 5.31 1.83 -13.55
CA CYS A 397 4.00 1.70 -14.19
C CYS A 397 3.38 0.32 -13.97
N ALA A 398 4.18 -0.74 -13.97
CA ALA A 398 3.69 -2.12 -13.89
C ALA A 398 3.11 -2.44 -12.51
N PHE A 399 3.73 -1.90 -11.45
CA PHE A 399 3.40 -2.17 -10.06
C PHE A 399 1.89 -2.07 -9.71
N PRO A 400 1.21 -0.90 -9.87
CA PRO A 400 -0.22 -0.81 -9.57
C PRO A 400 -1.08 -1.58 -10.58
N LEU A 401 -0.64 -1.71 -11.84
CA LEU A 401 -1.39 -2.43 -12.86
C LEU A 401 -1.46 -3.94 -12.59
N ILE A 402 -0.39 -4.54 -12.07
CA ILE A 402 -0.39 -5.96 -11.66
C ILE A 402 -1.40 -6.19 -10.52
N MET A 403 -1.45 -5.29 -9.55
CA MET A 403 -2.39 -5.38 -8.43
C MET A 403 -3.85 -5.21 -8.88
N ILE A 404 -4.12 -4.24 -9.74
CA ILE A 404 -5.45 -4.05 -10.34
C ILE A 404 -5.84 -5.29 -11.15
N TRP A 405 -4.95 -5.79 -12.00
CA TRP A 405 -5.24 -6.97 -12.83
C TRP A 405 -5.46 -8.23 -11.99
N THR A 406 -4.75 -8.39 -10.87
CA THR A 406 -4.99 -9.47 -9.90
C THR A 406 -6.44 -9.42 -9.39
N SER A 407 -6.91 -8.23 -9.01
CA SER A 407 -8.27 -8.03 -8.50
C SER A 407 -9.36 -8.29 -9.55
N GLU A 408 -9.08 -7.97 -10.82
CA GLU A 408 -10.00 -8.17 -11.95
C GLU A 408 -10.03 -9.65 -12.39
N ALA A 409 -8.88 -10.32 -12.41
CA ALA A 409 -8.76 -11.71 -12.86
C ALA A 409 -9.27 -12.73 -11.83
N ILE A 410 -9.13 -12.42 -10.54
CA ILE A 410 -9.67 -13.19 -9.41
C ILE A 410 -10.83 -12.38 -8.82
N ALA A 411 -11.86 -12.15 -9.63
CA ALA A 411 -12.96 -11.27 -9.24
C ALA A 411 -13.85 -11.85 -8.13
N PHE A 412 -14.02 -13.18 -8.08
CA PHE A 412 -14.94 -13.86 -7.17
C PHE A 412 -14.36 -15.17 -6.64
N PRO A 413 -14.78 -15.62 -5.43
CA PRO A 413 -15.50 -14.86 -4.39
C PRO A 413 -14.69 -13.69 -3.82
N ASP A 414 -15.36 -12.70 -3.21
CA ASP A 414 -14.73 -11.47 -2.70
C ASP A 414 -13.64 -11.78 -1.65
N GLU A 415 -13.85 -12.80 -0.81
CA GLU A 415 -12.88 -13.27 0.17
C GLU A 415 -11.65 -13.91 -0.50
N LYS A 416 -11.86 -14.72 -1.55
CA LYS A 416 -10.77 -15.31 -2.34
C LYS A 416 -9.93 -14.21 -3.00
N ARG A 417 -10.58 -13.19 -3.57
CA ARG A 417 -9.91 -12.02 -4.16
C ARG A 417 -9.02 -11.31 -3.14
N ALA A 418 -9.57 -11.01 -1.96
CA ALA A 418 -8.83 -10.31 -0.91
C ALA A 418 -7.59 -11.10 -0.46
N VAL A 419 -7.74 -12.42 -0.27
CA VAL A 419 -6.61 -13.29 0.07
C VAL A 419 -5.60 -13.36 -1.07
N ALA A 420 -6.03 -13.50 -2.32
CA ALA A 420 -5.12 -13.58 -3.45
C ALA A 420 -4.28 -12.30 -3.60
N ILE A 421 -4.89 -11.13 -3.45
CA ILE A 421 -4.18 -9.84 -3.43
C ILE A 421 -3.16 -9.79 -2.29
N ALA A 422 -3.53 -10.25 -1.09
CA ALA A 422 -2.62 -10.29 0.05
C ALA A 422 -1.44 -11.27 -0.17
N LEU A 423 -1.69 -12.43 -0.78
CA LEU A 423 -0.63 -13.39 -1.13
C LEU A 423 0.32 -12.84 -2.20
N VAL A 424 -0.23 -12.19 -3.24
CA VAL A 424 0.57 -11.54 -4.29
C VAL A 424 1.45 -10.46 -3.68
N ASN A 425 0.90 -9.58 -2.85
CA ASN A 425 1.66 -8.52 -2.20
C ASN A 425 2.73 -9.08 -1.25
N GLY A 426 2.32 -9.90 -0.28
CA GLY A 426 3.21 -10.39 0.78
C GLY A 426 4.34 -11.28 0.26
N ILE A 427 4.07 -12.16 -0.71
CA ILE A 427 5.13 -13.00 -1.31
C ILE A 427 5.98 -12.18 -2.28
N GLY A 428 5.41 -11.26 -3.05
CA GLY A 428 6.21 -10.45 -3.97
C GLY A 428 7.15 -9.49 -3.28
N ASP A 429 6.81 -8.98 -2.09
CA ASP A 429 7.70 -8.16 -1.26
C ASP A 429 8.96 -8.93 -0.81
N LEU A 430 8.92 -10.27 -0.78
CA LEU A 430 10.10 -11.10 -0.54
C LEU A 430 11.16 -10.95 -1.65
N ALA A 431 10.83 -10.35 -2.79
CA ALA A 431 11.79 -10.08 -3.85
C ALA A 431 12.97 -9.22 -3.39
N VAL A 432 12.77 -8.41 -2.36
CA VAL A 432 13.82 -7.60 -1.75
C VAL A 432 14.97 -8.45 -1.18
N LEU A 433 14.70 -9.69 -0.78
CA LEU A 433 15.71 -10.61 -0.24
C LEU A 433 16.84 -10.88 -1.24
N TYR A 434 16.49 -11.11 -2.50
CA TYR A 434 17.50 -11.33 -3.54
C TYR A 434 17.88 -10.01 -4.23
N GLY A 435 16.94 -9.09 -4.43
CA GLY A 435 17.17 -7.81 -5.12
C GLY A 435 18.19 -6.92 -4.41
N SER A 436 18.17 -6.89 -3.08
CA SER A 436 19.15 -6.13 -2.27
C SER A 436 20.60 -6.61 -2.42
N ARG A 437 20.83 -7.81 -2.97
CA ARG A 437 22.17 -8.39 -3.18
C ARG A 437 22.68 -8.26 -4.62
N MET A 438 21.89 -7.70 -5.53
CA MET A 438 22.22 -7.62 -6.96
C MET A 438 23.28 -6.57 -7.31
N TRP A 439 23.71 -5.76 -6.35
CA TRP A 439 24.59 -4.59 -6.57
C TRP A 439 25.87 -4.62 -5.72
N PRO A 440 26.72 -5.66 -5.84
CA PRO A 440 27.98 -5.68 -5.12
C PRO A 440 28.97 -4.67 -5.70
N SER A 441 29.74 -4.01 -4.84
CA SER A 441 30.81 -3.08 -5.24
C SER A 441 31.91 -3.70 -6.10
N THR A 442 32.05 -5.04 -6.12
CA THR A 442 32.98 -5.76 -7.01
C THR A 442 32.65 -5.59 -8.48
N ASP A 443 31.39 -5.32 -8.80
CA ASP A 443 30.89 -5.23 -10.17
C ASP A 443 30.90 -3.79 -10.69
N ALA A 444 31.31 -2.83 -9.85
CA ALA A 444 31.51 -1.45 -10.25
C ALA A 444 32.60 -1.33 -11.32
N PRO A 445 32.54 -0.32 -12.21
CA PRO A 445 31.53 0.75 -12.30
C PRO A 445 30.30 0.39 -13.16
N ASP A 446 30.36 -0.71 -13.91
CA ASP A 446 29.34 -1.04 -14.91
C ASP A 446 28.15 -1.83 -14.35
N TYR A 447 28.32 -2.51 -13.22
CA TYR A 447 27.31 -3.35 -12.55
C TYR A 447 26.60 -4.33 -13.50
N LYS A 448 27.34 -4.87 -14.49
CA LYS A 448 26.78 -5.68 -15.58
C LYS A 448 25.96 -6.88 -15.10
N PRO A 449 26.39 -7.66 -14.09
CA PRO A 449 25.60 -8.81 -13.62
C PRO A 449 24.24 -8.37 -13.06
N GLY A 450 24.21 -7.31 -12.26
CA GLY A 450 22.98 -6.75 -11.70
C GLY A 450 22.00 -6.29 -12.79
N PHE A 451 22.48 -5.47 -13.74
CA PHE A 451 21.64 -5.04 -14.86
C PHE A 451 21.19 -6.20 -15.75
N THR A 452 22.06 -7.19 -16.02
CA THR A 452 21.70 -8.35 -16.85
C THR A 452 20.59 -9.18 -16.21
N ALA A 453 20.69 -9.43 -14.90
CA ALA A 453 19.65 -10.13 -14.15
C ALA A 453 18.33 -9.33 -14.17
N MET A 454 18.37 -8.02 -14.00
CA MET A 454 17.17 -7.18 -14.09
C MET A 454 16.55 -7.17 -15.48
N ILE A 455 17.35 -7.08 -16.54
CA ILE A 455 16.86 -7.17 -17.94
C ILE A 455 16.15 -8.50 -18.15
N ALA A 456 16.74 -9.60 -17.68
CA ALA A 456 16.14 -10.93 -17.79
C ALA A 456 14.79 -11.00 -17.04
N MET A 457 14.72 -10.41 -15.84
CA MET A 457 13.48 -10.33 -15.06
C MET A 457 12.41 -9.45 -15.73
N CYS A 458 12.80 -8.29 -16.28
CA CYS A 458 11.89 -7.44 -17.03
C CYS A 458 11.34 -8.14 -18.27
N GLY A 459 12.23 -8.80 -19.04
CA GLY A 459 11.85 -9.57 -20.22
C GLY A 459 10.93 -10.73 -19.86
N ALA A 460 11.24 -11.48 -18.79
CA ALA A 460 10.38 -12.54 -18.28
C ALA A 460 9.01 -12.01 -17.88
N CYS A 461 8.95 -10.90 -17.15
CA CYS A 461 7.69 -10.26 -16.74
C CYS A 461 6.85 -9.81 -17.96
N ALA A 462 7.50 -9.23 -18.98
CA ALA A 462 6.84 -8.85 -20.24
C ALA A 462 6.28 -10.07 -21.00
N VAL A 463 7.05 -11.16 -21.09
CA VAL A 463 6.59 -12.39 -21.76
C VAL A 463 5.45 -13.05 -20.99
N ILE A 464 5.57 -13.18 -19.67
CA ILE A 464 4.54 -13.79 -18.83
C ILE A 464 3.24 -12.99 -18.94
N SER A 465 3.31 -11.66 -18.81
CA SER A 465 2.11 -10.79 -18.90
C SER A 465 1.45 -10.84 -20.29
N ALA A 466 2.22 -10.96 -21.37
CA ALA A 466 1.67 -11.11 -22.73
C ALA A 466 0.97 -12.47 -22.95
N VAL A 467 1.49 -13.54 -22.35
CA VAL A 467 1.00 -14.91 -22.56
C VAL A 467 -0.16 -15.27 -21.61
N MET A 468 -0.21 -14.67 -20.43
CA MET A 468 -1.25 -14.90 -19.42
C MET A 468 -2.69 -14.82 -19.94
N PRO A 469 -3.10 -13.82 -20.77
CA PRO A 469 -4.45 -13.76 -21.32
C PRO A 469 -4.84 -14.98 -22.16
N VAL A 470 -3.86 -15.62 -22.82
CA VAL A 470 -4.10 -16.85 -23.60
C VAL A 470 -4.21 -18.05 -22.66
N ILE A 471 -3.30 -18.19 -21.70
CA ILE A 471 -3.32 -19.28 -20.71
C ILE A 471 -4.62 -19.27 -19.91
N PHE A 472 -5.07 -18.09 -19.47
CA PHE A 472 -6.26 -17.94 -18.64
C PHE A 472 -7.55 -18.36 -19.35
N ARG A 473 -7.57 -18.41 -20.70
CA ARG A 473 -8.70 -18.97 -21.46
C ARG A 473 -8.82 -20.49 -21.33
N TYR A 474 -7.70 -21.17 -21.07
CA TYR A 474 -7.65 -22.64 -20.95
C TYR A 474 -7.67 -23.13 -19.49
N LEU A 475 -7.48 -22.24 -18.52
CA LEU A 475 -7.56 -22.58 -17.11
C LEU A 475 -9.02 -22.75 -16.65
N PRO A 476 -9.30 -23.70 -15.75
CA PRO A 476 -10.63 -23.88 -15.18
C PRO A 476 -11.06 -22.61 -14.44
N LYS A 477 -12.33 -22.21 -14.62
CA LYS A 477 -12.88 -21.00 -13.98
C LYS A 477 -12.98 -21.13 -12.46
N ALA A 478 -13.36 -22.32 -11.96
CA ALA A 478 -13.40 -22.64 -10.53
C ALA A 478 -12.61 -23.91 -10.18
N THR A 479 -11.68 -23.77 -9.24
CA THR A 479 -10.77 -24.84 -8.82
C THR A 479 -11.28 -25.62 -7.61
N THR A 480 -12.06 -25.00 -6.73
CA THR A 480 -12.56 -25.66 -5.49
C THR A 480 -14.06 -25.90 -5.49
N LYS A 481 -14.52 -26.88 -4.70
CA LYS A 481 -15.96 -27.16 -4.52
C LYS A 481 -16.71 -25.96 -3.93
N ALA A 482 -16.08 -25.23 -3.00
CA ALA A 482 -16.66 -24.04 -2.39
C ALA A 482 -16.81 -22.89 -3.40
N GLU A 483 -15.85 -22.75 -4.32
CA GLU A 483 -15.91 -21.79 -5.43
C GLU A 483 -16.98 -22.16 -6.47
N ARG A 484 -17.08 -23.45 -6.84
CA ARG A 484 -18.16 -23.93 -7.71
C ARG A 484 -19.54 -23.73 -7.08
N ALA A 485 -19.67 -23.93 -5.78
CA ALA A 485 -20.92 -23.68 -5.06
C ALA A 485 -21.30 -22.18 -5.05
N THR A 486 -20.31 -21.28 -5.11
CA THR A 486 -20.55 -19.84 -5.27
C THR A 486 -20.92 -19.49 -6.72
N GLU A 487 -20.29 -20.10 -7.73
CA GLU A 487 -20.59 -19.86 -9.15
C GLU A 487 -21.99 -20.34 -9.56
N VAL A 488 -22.43 -21.52 -9.08
CA VAL A 488 -23.74 -22.10 -9.40
C VAL A 488 -24.91 -21.21 -8.95
N ILE A 489 -24.76 -20.51 -7.81
CA ILE A 489 -25.78 -19.59 -7.29
C ILE A 489 -25.85 -18.29 -8.10
N GLN A 490 -24.74 -17.89 -8.75
CA GLN A 490 -24.68 -16.67 -9.57
C GLN A 490 -25.26 -16.82 -10.99
N GLY A 491 -25.88 -17.97 -11.31
CA GLY A 491 -26.46 -18.21 -12.64
C GLY A 491 -25.42 -18.32 -13.76
N ARG A 492 -24.13 -18.46 -13.41
CA ARG A 492 -23.09 -18.88 -14.35
C ARG A 492 -23.11 -20.41 -14.39
N GLU A 493 -24.06 -20.97 -15.16
CA GLU A 493 -24.04 -22.39 -15.45
C GLU A 493 -22.72 -22.76 -16.15
N VAL A 494 -22.19 -23.91 -15.71
CA VAL A 494 -20.84 -24.45 -15.96
C VAL A 494 -20.58 -24.74 -17.42
#